data_AF-A0A537MUY1-F1
#
_entry.id   AF-A0A537MUY1-F1
#
_cell.length_a   1.000
_cell.length_b   1.000
_cell.length_c   1.000
_cell.angle_alpha   90.00
_cell.angle_beta   90.00
_cell.angle_gamma   90.00
#
_symmetry.space_group_name_H-M   'P 1'
#
loop_
_entity.id
_entity.type
_entity.pdbx_description
1 polymer ?
#
loop_
_entity_poly.entity_id
_entity_poly.type
_entity_poly.pdbx_seq_one_letter_code
_entity_poly.pdbx_strand_id
1 'polypeptide(L)'
;MLVPLAAWAAPPITTWTGNASDWNLPTNWSNGTPDATFEAVLNGGAGTPTLIGSSVTVDTLTMNGTGNTLNLQNLSLTAQTVNLSVGTITGVAGSGLNVGTMTMTGGTIASAVGIATTGTVTLTGVSLGSVISSTGGVTTNGAVTLSGSNTYSGTTTISAGTLQIGNGGGGSLGSGNVVISTGATLA
;
A
#
# COMPACT_ATOMS: atom_id res chain seq x y z
N MET A 1 1.18 -41.96 6.05
CA MET A 1 -0.03 -41.18 6.38
C MET A 1 0.27 -39.74 5.99
N LEU A 2 -0.23 -39.27 4.83
CA LEU A 2 -0.03 -37.90 4.39
C LEU A 2 -0.90 -36.99 5.28
N VAL A 3 -0.26 -36.08 6.02
CA VAL A 3 -0.99 -35.01 6.70
C VAL A 3 -1.54 -34.10 5.60
N PRO A 4 -2.85 -33.80 5.55
CA PRO A 4 -3.38 -32.89 4.54
C PRO A 4 -2.68 -31.55 4.70
N LEU A 5 -2.23 -30.96 3.60
CA LEU A 5 -1.82 -29.56 3.57
C LEU A 5 -3.01 -28.76 4.13
N ALA A 6 -2.84 -28.12 5.28
CA ALA A 6 -3.83 -27.20 5.79
C ALA A 6 -4.04 -26.16 4.69
N ALA A 7 -5.20 -26.20 4.03
CA ALA A 7 -5.63 -25.11 3.18
C ALA A 7 -5.70 -23.90 4.11
N TRP A 8 -4.73 -23.00 3.99
CA TRP A 8 -4.76 -21.72 4.67
C TRP A 8 -6.10 -21.08 4.30
N ALA A 9 -7.00 -20.98 5.28
CA ALA A 9 -8.26 -20.30 5.05
C ALA A 9 -7.94 -18.82 4.79
N ALA A 10 -8.60 -18.22 3.81
CA ALA A 10 -8.49 -16.78 3.59
C ALA A 10 -8.84 -16.03 4.91
N PRO A 11 -8.16 -14.92 5.22
CA PRO A 11 -8.44 -14.16 6.43
C PRO A 11 -9.92 -13.73 6.46
N PRO A 12 -10.59 -13.76 7.63
CA PRO A 12 -11.91 -13.18 7.77
C PRO A 12 -11.91 -11.71 7.33
N ILE A 13 -12.97 -11.29 6.64
CA ILE A 13 -13.12 -9.92 6.16
C ILE A 13 -13.90 -9.09 7.18
N THR A 14 -13.47 -7.85 7.38
CA THR A 14 -14.25 -6.81 8.06
C THR A 14 -14.24 -5.52 7.21
N THR A 15 -15.42 -4.99 6.91
CA THR A 15 -15.60 -3.85 6.00
C THR A 15 -15.94 -2.59 6.78
N TRP A 16 -15.33 -1.47 6.41
CA TRP A 16 -15.62 -0.17 6.98
C TRP A 16 -17.05 0.27 6.67
N THR A 17 -17.81 0.63 7.71
CA THR A 17 -19.21 1.05 7.62
C THR A 17 -19.40 2.56 7.81
N GLY A 18 -18.39 3.27 8.32
CA GLY A 18 -18.33 4.74 8.28
C GLY A 18 -19.18 5.50 9.29
N ASN A 19 -19.52 4.90 10.44
CA ASN A 19 -20.31 5.58 11.47
C ASN A 19 -19.55 6.71 12.20
N ALA A 20 -18.21 6.63 12.30
CA ALA A 20 -17.30 7.65 12.83
C ALA A 20 -15.91 7.52 12.18
N SER A 21 -14.99 8.44 12.43
CA SER A 21 -13.65 8.42 11.81
C SER A 21 -12.64 7.50 12.50
N ASP A 22 -12.83 7.12 13.77
CA ASP A 22 -11.85 6.33 14.52
C ASP A 22 -11.75 4.88 13.99
N TRP A 23 -10.58 4.49 13.48
CA TRP A 23 -10.30 3.13 13.02
C TRP A 23 -10.52 2.09 14.11
N ASN A 24 -10.18 2.41 15.36
CA ASN A 24 -10.17 1.45 16.45
C ASN A 24 -11.56 1.18 17.05
N LEU A 25 -12.58 1.95 16.64
CA LEU A 25 -13.95 1.81 17.13
C LEU A 25 -14.65 0.61 16.45
N PRO A 26 -15.02 -0.46 17.18
CA PRO A 26 -15.58 -1.67 16.57
C PRO A 26 -16.88 -1.45 15.79
N THR A 27 -17.67 -0.43 16.14
CA THR A 27 -18.94 -0.11 15.46
C THR A 27 -18.75 0.50 14.08
N ASN A 28 -17.52 0.84 13.69
CA ASN A 28 -17.19 1.30 12.34
C ASN A 28 -16.85 0.14 11.39
N TRP A 29 -16.97 -1.10 11.86
CA TRP A 29 -16.57 -2.29 11.13
C TRP A 29 -17.68 -3.34 11.14
N SER A 30 -17.91 -4.01 10.01
CA SER A 30 -18.98 -4.99 9.87
C SER A 30 -18.78 -6.26 10.68
N ASN A 31 -17.53 -6.59 11.03
CA ASN A 31 -17.16 -7.84 11.70
C ASN A 31 -16.06 -7.60 12.74
N GLY A 32 -16.21 -6.55 13.56
CA GLY A 32 -15.24 -6.16 14.58
C GLY A 32 -14.04 -5.38 14.01
N THR A 33 -13.26 -4.77 14.92
CA THR A 33 -12.08 -4.00 14.56
C THR A 33 -11.03 -4.93 13.92
N PRO A 34 -10.51 -4.62 12.72
CA PRO A 34 -9.51 -5.46 12.08
C PRO A 34 -8.22 -5.52 12.90
N ASP A 35 -7.69 -6.73 13.01
CA ASP A 35 -6.39 -7.05 13.59
C ASP A 35 -5.54 -7.87 12.60
N ALA A 36 -4.38 -8.36 13.03
CA ALA A 36 -3.44 -9.14 12.22
C ALA A 36 -4.01 -10.42 11.58
N THR A 37 -5.24 -10.81 11.91
CA THR A 37 -5.94 -11.97 11.33
C THR A 37 -7.02 -11.58 10.34
N PHE A 38 -7.38 -10.29 10.24
CA PHE A 38 -8.46 -9.81 9.38
C PHE A 38 -7.95 -9.12 8.11
N GLU A 39 -8.71 -9.29 7.03
CA GLU A 39 -8.71 -8.37 5.92
C GLU A 39 -9.58 -7.15 6.25
N ALA A 40 -8.95 -5.98 6.37
CA ALA A 40 -9.60 -4.69 6.53
C ALA A 40 -9.98 -4.14 5.16
N VAL A 41 -11.27 -3.91 4.94
CA VAL A 41 -11.81 -3.61 3.63
C VAL A 41 -12.48 -2.23 3.62
N LEU A 42 -11.93 -1.29 2.84
CA LEU A 42 -12.45 0.06 2.66
C LEU A 42 -13.16 0.18 1.29
N ASN A 43 -14.43 -0.23 1.24
CA ASN A 43 -15.18 -0.43 -0.01
C ASN A 43 -16.39 0.52 -0.20
N GLY A 44 -16.65 1.47 0.71
CA GLY A 44 -17.84 2.34 0.63
C GLY A 44 -17.66 3.76 1.18
N GLY A 45 -18.23 4.75 0.47
CA GLY A 45 -18.44 6.14 0.94
C GLY A 45 -17.21 7.05 1.02
N ALA A 46 -17.45 8.36 1.17
CA ALA A 46 -16.42 9.38 1.42
C ALA A 46 -15.96 9.39 2.90
N GLY A 47 -15.80 8.20 3.48
CA GLY A 47 -15.37 8.04 4.86
C GLY A 47 -13.89 8.39 5.05
N THR A 48 -13.56 8.88 6.23
CA THR A 48 -12.17 9.14 6.63
C THR A 48 -11.74 8.24 7.79
N PRO A 49 -11.60 6.91 7.60
CA PRO A 49 -11.00 6.06 8.62
C PRO A 49 -9.66 6.66 9.05
N THR A 50 -9.47 6.82 10.35
CA THR A 50 -8.38 7.59 10.93
C THR A 50 -7.77 6.79 12.07
N LEU A 51 -6.46 6.57 12.02
CA LEU A 51 -5.73 6.01 13.15
C LEU A 51 -5.64 7.07 14.24
N ILE A 52 -6.08 6.70 15.45
CA ILE A 52 -6.06 7.57 16.62
C ILE A 52 -5.45 6.78 17.78
N GLY A 53 -4.53 7.40 18.52
CA GLY A 53 -3.91 6.85 19.72
C GLY A 53 -2.81 5.82 19.48
N SER A 54 -2.98 4.89 18.54
CA SER A 54 -2.01 3.81 18.31
C SER A 54 -1.93 3.37 16.84
N SER A 55 -0.73 2.91 16.46
CA SER A 55 -0.53 2.16 15.22
C SER A 55 -1.37 0.88 15.22
N VAL A 56 -1.79 0.44 14.04
CA VAL A 56 -2.68 -0.71 13.87
C VAL A 56 -2.02 -1.77 12.99
N THR A 57 -2.37 -3.03 13.19
CA THR A 57 -1.89 -4.15 12.37
C THR A 57 -3.09 -4.87 11.79
N VAL A 58 -3.02 -5.22 10.51
CA VAL A 58 -4.01 -6.05 9.81
C VAL A 58 -3.32 -7.19 9.08
N ASP A 59 -4.05 -8.21 8.66
CA ASP A 59 -3.50 -9.17 7.69
C ASP A 59 -3.36 -8.48 6.33
N THR A 60 -4.49 -8.03 5.80
CA THR A 60 -4.57 -7.40 4.49
C THR A 60 -5.37 -6.10 4.60
N LEU A 61 -4.89 -5.02 4.00
CA LEU A 61 -5.69 -3.83 3.73
C LEU A 61 -6.12 -3.86 2.27
N THR A 62 -7.43 -3.79 2.01
CA THR A 62 -7.99 -3.62 0.67
C THR A 62 -8.73 -2.30 0.59
N MET A 63 -8.33 -1.45 -0.36
CA MET A 63 -8.94 -0.15 -0.65
C MET A 63 -9.45 -0.14 -2.09
N ASN A 64 -10.74 -0.38 -2.27
CA ASN A 64 -11.39 -0.42 -3.59
C ASN A 64 -12.63 0.49 -3.71
N GLY A 65 -13.01 1.20 -2.64
CA GLY A 65 -14.12 2.17 -2.65
C GLY A 65 -13.64 3.58 -2.99
N THR A 66 -14.23 4.21 -4.01
CA THR A 66 -13.92 5.61 -4.38
C THR A 66 -14.28 6.59 -3.27
N GLY A 67 -13.42 7.59 -3.02
CA GLY A 67 -13.65 8.65 -2.05
C GLY A 67 -13.22 8.32 -0.60
N ASN A 68 -12.86 7.08 -0.30
CA ASN A 68 -12.30 6.72 1.00
C ASN A 68 -10.93 7.35 1.20
N THR A 69 -10.70 7.91 2.40
CA THR A 69 -9.40 8.44 2.81
C THR A 69 -8.95 7.83 4.14
N LEU A 70 -8.01 6.89 4.10
CA LEU A 70 -7.35 6.38 5.31
C LEU A 70 -6.32 7.40 5.80
N ASN A 71 -6.51 7.97 6.99
CA ASN A 71 -5.63 8.96 7.60
C ASN A 71 -4.78 8.36 8.72
N LEU A 72 -3.46 8.43 8.58
CA LEU A 72 -2.51 7.78 9.48
C LEU A 72 -1.97 8.67 10.62
N GLN A 73 -2.23 9.99 10.67
CA GLN A 73 -1.90 10.88 11.81
C GLN A 73 -0.61 10.61 12.63
N ASN A 74 0.56 10.44 11.99
CA ASN A 74 1.85 10.11 12.65
C ASN A 74 1.89 8.72 13.31
N LEU A 75 1.01 7.83 12.87
CA LEU A 75 0.92 6.43 13.25
C LEU A 75 1.21 5.57 12.02
N SER A 76 1.42 4.28 12.25
CA SER A 76 1.65 3.32 11.19
C SER A 76 0.51 2.32 11.07
N LEU A 77 0.21 1.92 9.84
CA LEU A 77 -0.50 0.68 9.55
C LEU A 77 0.53 -0.38 9.16
N THR A 78 0.50 -1.52 9.84
CA THR A 78 1.25 -2.71 9.47
C THR A 78 0.32 -3.71 8.80
N ALA A 79 0.71 -4.26 7.64
CA ALA A 79 -0.07 -5.26 6.92
C ALA A 79 0.83 -6.31 6.26
N GLN A 80 0.37 -7.55 6.12
CA GLN A 80 1.04 -8.49 5.21
C GLN A 80 0.86 -8.06 3.76
N THR A 81 -0.34 -7.59 3.41
CA THR A 81 -0.66 -7.16 2.05
C THR A 81 -1.42 -5.83 2.06
N VAL A 82 -1.09 -4.93 1.13
CA VAL A 82 -1.91 -3.74 0.83
C VAL A 82 -2.33 -3.78 -0.64
N ASN A 83 -3.64 -3.80 -0.88
CA ASN A 83 -4.24 -3.71 -2.20
C ASN A 83 -4.96 -2.36 -2.35
N LEU A 84 -4.38 -1.45 -3.14
CA LEU A 84 -4.93 -0.11 -3.36
C LEU A 84 -5.31 0.05 -4.83
N SER A 85 -6.61 -0.04 -5.10
CA SER A 85 -7.15 0.15 -6.45
C SER A 85 -7.74 1.55 -6.63
N VAL A 86 -8.28 2.15 -5.57
CA VAL A 86 -8.81 3.53 -5.55
C VAL A 86 -8.77 4.10 -4.13
N GLY A 87 -9.10 5.39 -3.98
CA GLY A 87 -9.10 6.08 -2.69
C GLY A 87 -7.73 6.64 -2.33
N THR A 88 -7.61 7.13 -1.10
CA THR A 88 -6.43 7.87 -0.65
C THR A 88 -5.92 7.30 0.67
N ILE A 89 -4.63 7.05 0.77
CA ILE A 89 -3.94 6.93 2.06
C ILE A 89 -3.22 8.26 2.30
N THR A 90 -3.57 8.94 3.39
CA THR A 90 -2.99 10.22 3.79
C THR A 90 -2.35 10.11 5.16
N GLY A 91 -1.57 11.11 5.51
CA GLY A 91 -0.92 11.21 6.80
C GLY A 91 -0.10 12.48 6.89
N VAL A 92 0.48 12.68 8.07
CA VAL A 92 1.48 13.72 8.33
C VAL A 92 2.88 13.10 8.32
N ALA A 93 3.92 13.92 8.33
CA ALA A 93 5.29 13.44 8.46
C ALA A 93 5.43 12.48 9.66
N GLY A 94 6.08 11.34 9.43
CA GLY A 94 6.21 10.25 10.41
C GLY A 94 5.11 9.18 10.32
N SER A 95 4.09 9.38 9.49
CA SER A 95 3.11 8.32 9.18
C SER A 95 3.74 7.24 8.29
N GLY A 96 3.37 5.98 8.53
CA GLY A 96 4.02 4.84 7.87
C GLY A 96 3.07 3.74 7.39
N LEU A 97 3.43 3.10 6.28
CA LEU A 97 2.90 1.82 5.85
C LEU A 97 4.02 0.77 5.97
N ASN A 98 3.88 -0.18 6.88
CA ASN A 98 4.81 -1.29 7.05
C ASN A 98 4.19 -2.53 6.43
N VAL A 99 4.62 -2.91 5.23
CA VAL A 99 3.90 -3.88 4.40
C VAL A 99 4.77 -5.08 4.03
N GLY A 100 4.17 -6.26 4.00
CA GLY A 100 4.81 -7.42 3.36
C GLY A 100 4.90 -7.19 1.86
N THR A 101 3.76 -7.14 1.18
CA THR A 101 3.65 -6.81 -0.23
C THR A 101 2.63 -5.71 -0.45
N MET A 102 2.73 -5.01 -1.58
CA MET A 102 1.77 -3.97 -1.95
C MET A 102 1.45 -4.07 -3.43
N THR A 103 0.18 -3.93 -3.79
CA THR A 103 -0.29 -3.77 -5.16
C THR A 103 -1.07 -2.45 -5.26
N MET A 104 -0.61 -1.55 -6.12
CA MET A 104 -1.29 -0.30 -6.46
C MET A 104 -1.69 -0.31 -7.93
N THR A 105 -2.98 -0.40 -8.20
CA THR A 105 -3.56 -0.27 -9.56
C THR A 105 -4.30 1.05 -9.76
N GLY A 106 -4.34 1.88 -8.71
CA GLY A 106 -4.91 3.22 -8.72
C GLY A 106 -4.80 3.86 -7.34
N GLY A 107 -5.67 4.82 -7.06
CA GLY A 107 -5.67 5.57 -5.79
C GLY A 107 -4.48 6.52 -5.64
N THR A 108 -4.29 7.01 -4.42
CA THR A 108 -3.21 7.95 -4.08
C THR A 108 -2.65 7.62 -2.69
N ILE A 109 -1.34 7.67 -2.55
CA ILE A 109 -0.68 7.72 -1.24
C ILE A 109 0.03 9.06 -1.13
N ALA A 110 -0.25 9.82 -0.06
CA ALA A 110 0.37 11.11 0.16
C ALA A 110 1.88 10.96 0.38
N SER A 111 2.68 11.87 -0.19
CA SER A 111 4.15 11.83 -0.09
C SER A 111 4.69 11.91 1.35
N ALA A 112 3.88 12.41 2.29
CA ALA A 112 4.19 12.43 3.71
C ALA A 112 4.16 11.03 4.38
N VAL A 113 3.54 10.04 3.73
CA VAL A 113 3.47 8.66 4.21
C VAL A 113 4.67 7.88 3.66
N GLY A 114 5.52 7.38 4.56
CA GLY A 114 6.62 6.48 4.20
C GLY A 114 6.12 5.05 3.97
N ILE A 115 6.73 4.34 3.03
CA ILE A 115 6.41 2.94 2.73
C ILE A 115 7.65 2.09 3.02
N ALA A 116 7.53 1.14 3.95
CA ALA A 116 8.56 0.18 4.28
C ALA A 116 8.09 -1.22 3.89
N THR A 117 8.79 -1.88 2.96
CA THR A 117 8.33 -3.16 2.38
C THR A 117 9.34 -4.28 2.57
N THR A 118 8.91 -5.47 3.00
CA THR A 118 9.79 -6.65 3.03
C THR A 118 9.75 -7.47 1.74
N GLY A 119 8.65 -7.41 1.00
CA GLY A 119 8.42 -8.02 -0.31
C GLY A 119 8.19 -6.98 -1.41
N THR A 120 7.65 -7.42 -2.54
CA THR A 120 7.52 -6.59 -3.75
C THR A 120 6.39 -5.57 -3.65
N VAL A 121 6.67 -4.34 -4.08
CA VAL A 121 5.65 -3.33 -4.43
C VAL A 121 5.37 -3.41 -5.93
N THR A 122 4.12 -3.66 -6.30
CA THR A 122 3.66 -3.69 -7.69
C THR A 122 2.85 -2.45 -8.00
N LEU A 123 3.31 -1.64 -8.96
CA LEU A 123 2.68 -0.38 -9.37
C LEU A 123 2.19 -0.51 -10.82
N THR A 124 0.90 -0.25 -11.05
CA THR A 124 0.31 -0.32 -12.39
C THR A 124 -0.40 0.98 -12.75
N GLY A 125 0.19 1.77 -13.65
CA GLY A 125 -0.47 2.99 -14.16
C GLY A 125 -0.62 4.13 -13.14
N VAL A 126 0.24 4.21 -12.12
CA VAL A 126 0.11 5.14 -10.99
C VAL A 126 1.31 6.10 -10.84
N SER A 127 1.07 7.24 -10.21
CA SER A 127 2.14 8.16 -9.76
C SER A 127 2.27 8.09 -8.24
N LEU A 128 3.49 7.89 -7.75
CA LEU A 128 3.78 7.74 -6.33
C LEU A 128 4.94 8.65 -5.90
N GLY A 129 4.62 9.58 -5.00
CA GLY A 129 5.60 10.50 -4.39
C GLY A 129 6.10 10.09 -3.02
N SER A 130 5.56 9.01 -2.45
CA SER A 130 6.04 8.44 -1.19
C SER A 130 7.42 7.80 -1.36
N VAL A 131 8.23 7.84 -0.31
CA VAL A 131 9.49 7.10 -0.25
C VAL A 131 9.19 5.63 0.01
N ILE A 132 9.60 4.77 -0.91
CA ILE A 132 9.67 3.31 -0.70
C ILE A 132 11.06 2.96 -0.16
N SER A 133 11.09 2.18 0.91
CA SER A 133 12.30 1.75 1.61
C SER A 133 12.26 0.25 1.93
N SER A 134 13.37 -0.31 2.43
CA SER A 134 13.56 -1.72 2.85
C SER A 134 13.97 -2.69 1.71
N THR A 135 13.98 -4.00 1.98
CA THR A 135 14.59 -5.04 1.12
C THR A 135 13.74 -5.45 -0.08
N GLY A 136 12.46 -5.04 -0.10
CA GLY A 136 11.54 -5.30 -1.19
C GLY A 136 12.01 -4.76 -2.55
N GLY A 137 11.58 -5.40 -3.63
CA GLY A 137 11.73 -4.87 -4.99
C GLY A 137 10.53 -4.02 -5.40
N VAL A 138 10.66 -3.34 -6.53
CA VAL A 138 9.55 -2.62 -7.18
C VAL A 138 9.31 -3.24 -8.54
N THR A 139 8.07 -3.61 -8.83
CA THR A 139 7.63 -4.01 -10.18
C THR A 139 6.69 -2.95 -10.72
N THR A 140 6.95 -2.47 -11.93
CA THR A 140 6.11 -1.47 -12.61
C THR A 140 5.50 -2.04 -13.87
N ASN A 141 4.28 -1.59 -14.17
CA ASN A 141 3.52 -1.97 -15.35
C ASN A 141 2.71 -0.77 -15.87
N GLY A 142 2.75 -0.51 -17.17
CA GLY A 142 2.13 0.68 -17.76
C GLY A 142 2.91 1.95 -17.47
N ALA A 143 2.24 3.10 -17.47
CA ALA A 143 2.86 4.39 -17.17
C ALA A 143 2.95 4.62 -15.65
N VAL A 144 4.14 4.51 -15.08
CA VAL A 144 4.38 4.70 -13.64
C VAL A 144 5.34 5.87 -13.43
N THR A 145 5.07 6.73 -12.45
CA THR A 145 5.99 7.79 -12.03
C THR A 145 6.39 7.59 -10.58
N LEU A 146 7.70 7.59 -10.31
CA LEU A 146 8.27 7.58 -8.96
C LEU A 146 8.99 8.88 -8.69
N SER A 147 8.42 9.73 -7.82
CA SER A 147 9.03 11.01 -7.43
C SER A 147 9.58 11.05 -6.01
N GLY A 148 9.38 9.97 -5.23
CA GLY A 148 10.06 9.79 -3.94
C GLY A 148 11.55 9.51 -4.11
N SER A 149 12.36 9.91 -3.13
CA SER A 149 13.76 9.51 -3.00
C SER A 149 13.84 8.09 -2.42
N ASN A 150 13.60 7.08 -3.26
CA ASN A 150 13.49 5.70 -2.80
C ASN A 150 14.83 5.13 -2.34
N THR A 151 14.78 4.25 -1.34
CA THR A 151 15.95 3.63 -0.70
C THR A 151 15.85 2.12 -0.58
N TYR A 152 14.90 1.50 -1.27
CA TYR A 152 14.79 0.05 -1.29
C TYR A 152 16.04 -0.61 -1.92
N SER A 153 16.36 -1.82 -1.51
CA SER A 153 17.54 -2.55 -2.04
C SER A 153 17.17 -3.69 -2.99
N GLY A 154 15.89 -4.03 -3.12
CA GLY A 154 15.42 -5.04 -4.06
C GLY A 154 15.47 -4.57 -5.52
N THR A 155 15.29 -5.51 -6.45
CA THR A 155 15.32 -5.24 -7.90
C THR A 155 14.13 -4.38 -8.33
N THR A 156 14.38 -3.41 -9.20
CA THR A 156 13.35 -2.70 -9.98
C THR A 156 13.09 -3.47 -11.27
N THR A 157 11.87 -3.94 -11.48
CA THR A 157 11.45 -4.64 -12.71
C THR A 157 10.43 -3.81 -13.45
N ILE A 158 10.76 -3.37 -14.66
CA ILE A 158 9.86 -2.61 -15.54
C ILE A 158 9.26 -3.60 -16.54
N SER A 159 8.05 -4.08 -16.24
CA SER A 159 7.44 -5.21 -16.97
C SER A 159 6.86 -4.78 -18.31
N ALA A 160 6.24 -3.59 -18.37
CA ALA A 160 5.75 -2.97 -19.59
C ALA A 160 5.54 -1.47 -19.37
N GLY A 161 5.45 -0.70 -20.45
CA GLY A 161 5.22 0.74 -20.40
C GLY A 161 6.46 1.53 -19.97
N THR A 162 6.24 2.73 -19.43
CA THR A 162 7.30 3.66 -19.03
C THR A 162 7.32 3.81 -17.52
N LEU A 163 8.46 3.55 -16.90
CA LEU A 163 8.76 4.04 -15.57
C LEU A 163 9.49 5.37 -15.70
N GLN A 164 8.89 6.44 -15.20
CA GLN A 164 9.49 7.76 -15.13
C GLN A 164 10.02 8.04 -13.72
N ILE A 165 11.25 8.53 -13.61
CA ILE A 165 11.83 8.97 -12.34
C ILE A 165 11.71 10.48 -12.20
N GLY A 166 11.02 10.91 -11.15
CA GLY A 166 10.65 12.29 -10.94
C GLY A 166 9.60 12.80 -11.96
N ASN A 167 9.30 14.09 -11.88
CA ASN A 167 8.44 14.79 -12.85
C ASN A 167 8.85 16.28 -12.93
N GLY A 168 10.08 16.55 -13.38
CA GLY A 168 10.68 17.89 -13.37
C GLY A 168 11.27 18.32 -12.02
N GLY A 169 11.45 17.38 -11.09
CA GLY A 169 12.07 17.56 -9.78
C GLY A 169 12.93 16.35 -9.38
N GLY A 170 13.22 16.20 -8.09
CA GLY A 170 13.97 15.04 -7.57
C GLY A 170 13.22 13.71 -7.67
N GLY A 171 13.97 12.63 -7.49
CA GLY A 171 13.48 11.24 -7.45
C GLY A 171 14.67 10.30 -7.58
N SER A 172 14.60 9.13 -6.95
CA SER A 172 15.61 8.09 -7.11
C SER A 172 14.98 6.71 -7.09
N LEU A 173 15.56 5.77 -7.83
CA LEU A 173 15.35 4.36 -7.58
C LEU A 173 16.14 3.92 -6.34
N GLY A 174 15.85 2.70 -5.91
CA GLY A 174 16.66 1.99 -4.93
C GLY A 174 18.06 1.61 -5.45
N SER A 175 18.85 0.96 -4.61
CA SER A 175 20.22 0.51 -4.94
C SER A 175 20.28 -0.84 -5.66
N GLY A 176 19.14 -1.52 -5.80
CA GLY A 176 19.05 -2.81 -6.48
C GLY A 176 19.18 -2.72 -7.99
N ASN A 177 19.26 -3.88 -8.64
CA ASN A 177 19.33 -3.97 -10.11
C ASN A 177 18.08 -3.37 -10.76
N VAL A 178 18.23 -2.90 -12.00
CA VAL A 178 17.11 -2.52 -12.85
C VAL A 178 17.00 -3.52 -14.00
N VAL A 179 15.84 -4.15 -14.12
CA VAL A 179 15.48 -5.08 -15.20
C VAL A 179 14.39 -4.44 -16.04
N ILE A 180 14.64 -4.30 -17.33
CA ILE A 180 13.71 -3.67 -18.27
C ILE A 180 13.28 -4.73 -19.27
N SER A 181 12.00 -5.08 -19.28
CA SER A 181 11.43 -6.04 -20.23
C SER A 181 11.35 -5.46 -21.65
N THR A 182 11.26 -6.33 -22.65
CA THR A 182 11.15 -5.91 -24.06
C THR A 182 9.95 -4.98 -24.27
N GLY A 183 10.20 -3.80 -24.84
CA GLY A 183 9.16 -2.79 -25.09
C GLY A 183 8.82 -1.88 -23.91
N ALA A 184 9.43 -2.12 -22.74
CA ALA A 184 9.37 -1.19 -21.60
C ALA A 184 10.50 -0.15 -21.66
N THR A 185 10.32 0.98 -20.97
CA THR A 185 11.31 2.05 -20.91
C THR A 185 11.48 2.59 -19.49
N LEU A 186 12.70 3.07 -19.21
CA LEU A 186 13.03 3.91 -18.06
C LEU A 186 13.28 5.32 -18.60
N ALA A 187 12.58 6.31 -18.05
CA ALA A 187 12.63 7.71 -18.46
C ALA A 187 13.03 8.64 -17.32
#